data_AF-A0AAP3EKG8-F1
#
_entry.id   AF-A0AAP3EKG8-F1
#
_cell.length_a   1.000
_cell.length_b   1.000
_cell.length_c   1.000
_cell.angle_alpha   90.00
_cell.angle_beta   90.00
_cell.angle_gamma   90.00
#
_symmetry.space_group_name_H-M   'P 1'
#
loop_
_entity.id
_entity.type
_entity.pdbx_description
1 polymer ?
#
loop_
_entity_poly.entity_id
_entity_poly.type
_entity_poly.pdbx_seq_one_letter_code
_entity_poly.pdbx_strand_id
1 'polypeptide(L)'
;HAEYITCADYHLAISSGIKRQMISRGVPESTINVIFNPVEAKNSVIPAPGEGETATFIYVGRMKFEGQKRVKDLLDGLSQVQGDWKLHVLGDGSDFEKCQAYGRELNIDDRIVWYGWQQHPWKLVQQDIKKVSALLLTSSFEGFPMTLL
;
A
#
# COMPACT_ATOMS: atom_id res chain seq x y z
N HIS A 1 18.26 -15.05 10.94
CA HIS A 1 16.87 -15.58 10.82
C HIS A 1 16.66 -16.56 9.66
N ALA A 2 17.52 -16.62 8.62
CA ALA A 2 17.31 -17.52 7.48
C ALA A 2 17.68 -18.99 7.73
N GLU A 3 18.56 -19.26 8.70
CA GLU A 3 19.15 -20.58 8.95
C GLU A 3 18.16 -21.64 9.45
N TYR A 4 17.04 -21.21 10.04
CA TYR A 4 16.08 -22.14 10.65
C TYR A 4 14.92 -22.52 9.71
N ILE A 5 14.87 -21.96 8.50
CA ILE A 5 13.75 -22.22 7.58
C ILE A 5 13.72 -23.68 7.11
N THR A 6 14.88 -24.34 7.04
CA THR A 6 15.01 -25.75 6.62
C THR A 6 14.72 -26.74 7.74
N CYS A 7 14.51 -26.28 8.98
CA CYS A 7 14.26 -27.15 10.13
C CYS A 7 12.82 -27.63 10.25
N ALA A 8 11.87 -27.01 9.52
CA ALA A 8 10.46 -27.40 9.56
C ALA A 8 10.14 -28.50 8.53
N ASP A 9 9.24 -29.42 8.89
CA ASP A 9 8.81 -30.51 8.00
C ASP A 9 7.99 -30.01 6.80
N TYR A 10 7.15 -29.00 7.03
CA TYR A 10 6.27 -28.38 6.05
C TYR A 10 6.19 -26.87 6.26
N HIS A 11 5.83 -26.14 5.18
CA HIS A 11 5.83 -24.69 5.15
C HIS A 11 4.52 -24.16 4.59
N LEU A 12 3.93 -23.19 5.29
CA LEU A 12 2.75 -22.46 4.84
C LEU A 12 3.19 -21.08 4.37
N ALA A 13 3.31 -20.91 3.05
CA ALA A 13 3.75 -19.67 2.44
C ALA A 13 2.55 -18.73 2.19
N ILE A 14 2.66 -17.49 2.66
CA ILE A 14 1.61 -16.47 2.48
C ILE A 14 1.69 -15.80 1.09
N SER A 15 2.73 -16.06 0.30
CA SER A 15 2.84 -15.57 -1.08
C SER A 15 3.73 -16.47 -1.93
N SER A 16 3.56 -16.39 -3.25
CA SER A 16 4.44 -17.08 -4.20
C SER A 16 5.88 -16.57 -4.13
N GLY A 17 6.08 -15.29 -3.77
CA GLY A 17 7.40 -14.70 -3.54
C GLY A 17 8.13 -15.36 -2.37
N ILE A 18 7.43 -15.57 -1.25
CA ILE A 18 7.99 -16.28 -0.09
C ILE A 18 8.30 -17.74 -0.42
N LYS A 19 7.42 -18.43 -1.17
CA LYS A 19 7.72 -19.79 -1.67
C LYS A 19 9.03 -19.80 -2.47
N ARG A 20 9.22 -18.87 -3.43
CA ARG A 20 10.48 -18.78 -4.19
C ARG A 20 11.70 -18.54 -3.30
N GLN A 21 11.56 -17.68 -2.29
CA GLN A 21 12.64 -17.44 -1.33
C GLN A 21 12.97 -18.69 -0.49
N MET A 22 11.97 -19.47 -0.06
CA MET A 22 12.17 -20.73 0.65
C MET A 22 12.92 -21.75 -0.23
N ILE A 23 12.51 -21.91 -1.50
CA ILE A 23 13.18 -22.80 -2.47
C ILE A 23 14.64 -22.37 -2.65
N SER A 24 14.90 -21.06 -2.83
CA SER A 24 16.27 -20.53 -2.99
C SER A 24 17.18 -20.78 -1.78
N ARG A 25 16.60 -21.12 -0.62
CA ARG A 25 17.29 -21.44 0.62
C ARG A 25 17.37 -22.94 0.91
N GLY A 26 16.98 -23.79 -0.05
CA GLY A 26 17.11 -25.24 0.04
C GLY A 26 15.92 -25.97 0.64
N VAL A 27 14.78 -25.30 0.83
CA VAL A 27 13.53 -25.99 1.22
C VAL A 27 12.98 -26.74 0.01
N PRO A 28 12.69 -28.06 0.09
CA PRO A 28 12.09 -28.81 -1.00
C PRO A 28 10.73 -28.23 -1.41
N GLU A 29 10.50 -28.03 -2.71
CA GLU A 29 9.24 -27.45 -3.19
C GLU A 29 8.00 -28.25 -2.76
N SER A 30 8.14 -29.58 -2.68
CA SER A 30 7.07 -30.49 -2.27
C SER A 30 6.59 -30.28 -0.82
N THR A 31 7.36 -29.60 0.03
CA THR A 31 6.98 -29.32 1.42
C THR A 31 6.38 -27.93 1.60
N ILE A 32 6.27 -27.13 0.53
CA ILE A 32 5.80 -25.75 0.60
C ILE A 32 4.41 -25.61 -0.02
N ASN A 33 3.42 -25.24 0.80
CA ASN A 33 2.06 -24.96 0.38
C ASN A 33 1.81 -23.44 0.42
N VAL A 34 1.32 -22.86 -0.68
CA VAL A 34 0.93 -21.45 -0.72
C VAL A 34 -0.52 -21.32 -0.30
N ILE A 35 -0.77 -20.68 0.83
CA ILE A 35 -2.12 -20.55 1.41
C ILE A 35 -2.71 -19.13 1.32
N PHE A 36 -1.87 -18.13 1.03
CA PHE A 36 -2.21 -16.71 1.09
C PHE A 36 -2.76 -16.25 2.46
N ASN A 37 -2.96 -14.95 2.62
CA ASN A 37 -3.65 -14.40 3.78
C ASN A 37 -5.14 -14.18 3.46
N PRO A 38 -6.05 -14.42 4.43
CA PRO A 38 -7.47 -14.20 4.22
C PRO A 38 -7.83 -12.70 4.26
N VAL A 39 -8.91 -12.33 3.57
CA VAL A 39 -9.61 -11.05 3.74
C VAL A 39 -11.10 -11.31 3.89
N GLU A 40 -11.78 -10.49 4.68
CA GLU A 40 -13.22 -10.56 4.81
C GLU A 40 -13.90 -10.08 3.52
N ALA A 41 -14.77 -10.92 2.94
CA ALA A 41 -15.62 -10.51 1.83
C ALA A 41 -16.50 -9.31 2.24
N LYS A 42 -16.62 -8.33 1.35
CA LYS A 42 -17.44 -7.13 1.54
C LYS A 42 -18.61 -7.15 0.55
N ASN A 43 -19.77 -6.72 1.02
CA ASN A 43 -21.00 -6.61 0.21
C ASN A 43 -21.17 -5.21 -0.39
N SER A 44 -20.18 -4.33 -0.23
CA SER A 44 -20.20 -2.97 -0.74
C SER A 44 -18.98 -2.73 -1.63
N VAL A 45 -19.17 -1.88 -2.63
CA VAL A 45 -18.13 -1.46 -3.57
C VAL A 45 -17.93 0.03 -3.39
N ILE A 46 -16.67 0.46 -3.31
CA ILE A 46 -16.32 1.88 -3.39
C ILE A 46 -16.35 2.23 -4.89
N PRO A 47 -17.26 3.11 -5.35
CA PRO A 47 -17.35 3.45 -6.76
C PRO A 47 -16.13 4.25 -7.24
N ALA A 48 -15.88 4.22 -8.55
CA ALA A 48 -14.94 5.14 -9.18
C ALA A 48 -15.58 6.53 -9.37
N PRO A 49 -14.78 7.60 -9.51
CA PRO A 49 -15.26 8.87 -10.03
C PRO A 49 -15.96 8.71 -11.38
N GLY A 50 -16.98 9.53 -11.62
CA GLY A 50 -17.70 9.59 -12.89
C GLY A 50 -16.87 10.23 -14.01
N GLU A 51 -17.36 10.16 -15.25
CA GLU A 51 -16.72 10.83 -16.38
C GLU A 51 -16.65 12.35 -16.14
N GLY A 52 -15.45 12.92 -16.31
CA GLY A 52 -15.19 14.35 -16.07
C GLY A 52 -15.01 14.75 -14.60
N GLU A 53 -15.18 13.83 -13.65
CA GLU A 53 -14.82 14.08 -12.23
C GLU A 53 -13.30 13.94 -12.01
N THR A 54 -12.79 14.64 -10.99
CA THR A 54 -11.40 14.55 -10.53
C THR A 54 -11.00 13.09 -10.25
N ALA A 55 -9.83 12.67 -10.72
CA ALA A 55 -9.30 11.35 -10.37
C ALA A 55 -8.91 11.31 -8.88
N THR A 56 -9.42 10.33 -8.14
CA THR A 56 -9.21 10.24 -6.69
C THR A 56 -8.32 9.05 -6.35
N PHE A 57 -7.10 9.32 -5.93
CA PHE A 57 -6.17 8.30 -5.46
C PHE A 57 -6.16 8.22 -3.94
N ILE A 58 -5.93 7.02 -3.40
CA ILE A 58 -5.72 6.82 -1.97
C ILE A 58 -4.37 6.14 -1.70
N TYR A 59 -3.74 6.52 -0.60
CA TYR A 59 -2.64 5.80 0.02
C TYR A 59 -3.06 5.41 1.44
N VAL A 60 -2.90 4.14 1.81
CA VAL A 60 -3.22 3.66 3.16
C VAL A 60 -2.03 2.90 3.73
N GLY A 61 -1.32 3.49 4.68
CA GLY A 61 -0.13 2.86 5.22
C GLY A 61 0.73 3.76 6.10
N ARG A 62 1.74 3.17 6.75
CA ARG A 62 2.71 3.92 7.55
C ARG A 62 3.56 4.81 6.65
N MET A 63 3.75 6.06 7.03
CA MET A 63 4.55 6.99 6.26
C MET A 63 6.05 6.81 6.51
N LYS A 64 6.75 6.43 5.44
CA LYS A 64 8.21 6.43 5.34
C LYS A 64 8.59 7.05 4.00
N PHE A 65 9.36 8.12 4.06
CA PHE A 65 9.70 8.92 2.88
C PHE A 65 10.47 8.08 1.87
N GLU A 66 11.49 7.36 2.35
CA GLU A 66 12.27 6.39 1.59
C GLU A 66 12.28 5.04 2.33
N GLY A 67 13.17 4.12 1.94
CA GLY A 67 13.26 2.80 2.55
C GLY A 67 12.10 1.90 2.14
N GLN A 68 11.35 1.38 3.12
CA GLN A 68 10.36 0.35 2.85
C GLN A 68 9.14 0.87 2.06
N LYS A 69 8.54 2.01 2.45
CA LYS A 69 7.26 2.47 1.89
C LYS A 69 7.40 3.46 0.74
N ARG A 70 8.54 4.14 0.65
CA ARG A 70 8.91 5.03 -0.46
C ARG A 70 7.78 5.99 -0.88
N VAL A 71 7.26 6.75 0.09
CA VAL A 71 6.27 7.80 -0.18
C VAL A 71 6.86 8.88 -1.11
N LYS A 72 8.19 9.06 -1.13
CA LYS A 72 8.89 9.89 -2.12
C LYS A 72 8.50 9.50 -3.55
N ASP A 73 8.57 8.22 -3.89
CA ASP A 73 8.30 7.73 -5.25
C ASP A 73 6.81 7.94 -5.63
N LEU A 74 5.90 7.82 -4.66
CA LEU A 74 4.47 8.14 -4.84
C LEU A 74 4.27 9.62 -5.23
N LEU A 75 4.91 10.53 -4.48
CA LEU A 75 4.79 11.96 -4.70
C LEU A 75 5.49 12.39 -6.01
N ASP A 76 6.68 11.86 -6.27
CA ASP A 76 7.43 12.09 -7.52
C ASP A 76 6.60 11.65 -8.75
N GLY A 77 5.97 10.48 -8.68
CA GLY A 77 5.13 9.98 -9.75
C GLY A 77 3.93 10.89 -10.00
N LEU A 78 3.18 11.24 -8.96
CA LEU A 78 1.99 12.09 -9.07
C LEU A 78 2.32 13.52 -9.53
N SER A 79 3.48 14.07 -9.17
CA SER A 79 3.92 15.39 -9.65
C SER A 79 4.06 15.48 -11.18
N GLN A 80 4.22 14.34 -11.84
CA GLN A 80 4.37 14.25 -13.29
C GLN A 80 3.07 13.86 -14.01
N VAL A 81 2.00 13.54 -13.27
CA VAL A 81 0.72 13.13 -13.85
C VAL A 81 -0.01 14.34 -14.40
N GLN A 82 -0.43 14.25 -15.66
CA GLN A 82 -1.28 15.23 -16.31
C GLN A 82 -2.75 14.97 -15.99
N GLY A 83 -3.54 16.05 -15.88
CA GLY A 83 -4.97 16.01 -15.56
C GLY A 83 -5.27 16.43 -14.13
N ASP A 84 -6.57 16.46 -13.82
CA ASP A 84 -7.07 16.79 -12.49
C ASP A 84 -7.10 15.54 -11.61
N TRP A 85 -6.41 15.61 -10.48
CA TRP A 85 -6.30 14.50 -9.54
C TRP A 85 -6.18 14.99 -8.11
N LYS A 86 -6.58 14.13 -7.19
CA LYS A 86 -6.47 14.32 -5.74
C LYS A 86 -5.94 13.07 -5.07
N LEU A 87 -5.01 13.24 -4.13
CA LEU A 87 -4.48 12.16 -3.31
C LEU A 87 -4.99 12.28 -1.87
N HIS A 88 -5.58 11.21 -1.34
CA HIS A 88 -5.95 11.09 0.06
C HIS A 88 -4.97 10.15 0.76
N VAL A 89 -4.25 10.66 1.76
CA VAL A 89 -3.23 9.91 2.50
C VAL A 89 -3.74 9.56 3.88
N LEU A 90 -4.02 8.27 4.10
CA LEU A 90 -4.49 7.70 5.36
C LEU A 90 -3.33 6.97 6.04
N GLY A 91 -2.70 7.63 6.99
CA GLY A 91 -1.59 7.07 7.74
C GLY A 91 -0.67 8.11 8.33
N ASP A 92 0.23 7.63 9.17
CA ASP A 92 1.23 8.44 9.88
C ASP A 92 2.53 7.63 9.98
N GLY A 93 3.60 8.27 10.44
CA GLY A 93 4.89 7.67 10.67
C GLY A 93 5.94 8.71 10.99
N SER A 94 7.15 8.27 11.30
CA SER A 94 8.25 9.18 11.66
C SER A 94 8.58 10.22 10.60
N ASP A 95 8.22 9.95 9.34
CA ASP A 95 8.56 10.81 8.21
C ASP A 95 7.35 11.61 7.72
N PHE A 96 6.27 11.71 8.52
CA PHE A 96 5.04 12.41 8.14
C PHE A 96 5.32 13.85 7.68
N GLU A 97 5.94 14.66 8.54
CA GLU A 97 6.27 16.06 8.23
C GLU A 97 7.21 16.18 7.02
N LYS A 98 8.14 15.24 6.87
CA LYS A 98 9.06 15.20 5.72
C LYS A 98 8.30 14.97 4.40
N CYS A 99 7.32 14.08 4.40
CA CYS A 99 6.49 13.83 3.22
C CYS A 99 5.62 15.05 2.87
N GLN A 100 5.04 15.73 3.87
CA GLN A 100 4.27 16.96 3.65
C GLN A 100 5.15 18.07 3.08
N ALA A 101 6.34 18.28 3.67
CA ALA A 101 7.30 19.28 3.18
C ALA A 101 7.70 19.00 1.71
N TYR A 102 7.89 17.74 1.35
CA TYR A 102 8.23 17.35 -0.02
C TYR A 102 7.05 17.54 -1.00
N GLY A 103 5.81 17.30 -0.58
CA GLY A 103 4.63 17.63 -1.39
C GLY A 103 4.54 19.13 -1.71
N ARG A 104 4.94 20.00 -0.78
CA ARG A 104 5.06 21.45 -1.01
C ARG A 104 6.21 21.79 -1.95
N GLU A 105 7.37 21.16 -1.79
CA GLU A 105 8.53 21.32 -2.67
C GLU A 105 8.18 21.00 -4.13
N LEU A 106 7.38 19.94 -4.34
CA LEU A 106 6.87 19.53 -5.65
C LEU A 106 5.70 20.38 -6.16
N ASN A 107 5.22 21.37 -5.39
CA ASN A 107 4.05 22.20 -5.71
C ASN A 107 2.76 21.40 -5.98
N ILE A 108 2.52 20.33 -5.21
CA ILE A 108 1.31 19.50 -5.32
C ILE A 108 0.53 19.38 -4.01
N ASP A 109 0.93 20.09 -2.94
CA ASP A 109 0.32 19.99 -1.61
C ASP A 109 -1.18 20.36 -1.60
N ASP A 110 -1.61 21.26 -2.48
CA ASP A 110 -3.02 21.63 -2.68
C ASP A 110 -3.89 20.49 -3.20
N ARG A 111 -3.26 19.48 -3.83
CA ARG A 111 -3.92 18.26 -4.34
C ARG A 111 -3.84 17.09 -3.37
N ILE A 112 -3.28 17.27 -2.18
CA ILE A 112 -3.09 16.21 -1.20
C ILE A 112 -3.89 16.51 0.08
N VAL A 113 -4.61 15.51 0.58
CA VAL A 113 -5.27 15.56 1.89
C VAL A 113 -4.59 14.56 2.82
N TRP A 114 -3.98 15.08 3.87
CA TRP A 114 -3.30 14.29 4.89
C TRP A 114 -4.23 14.02 6.08
N TYR A 115 -4.64 12.77 6.28
CA TYR A 115 -5.56 12.39 7.37
C TYR A 115 -4.86 11.97 8.67
N GLY A 116 -3.53 11.81 8.64
CA GLY A 116 -2.79 11.20 9.75
C GLY A 116 -3.23 9.75 10.01
N TRP A 117 -2.93 9.23 11.20
CA TRP A 117 -3.31 7.88 11.58
C TRP A 117 -4.82 7.74 11.70
N GLN A 118 -5.37 6.67 11.12
CA GLN A 118 -6.80 6.37 11.14
C GLN A 118 -7.01 4.96 11.69
N GLN A 119 -7.81 4.84 12.76
CA GLN A 119 -8.18 3.55 13.32
C GLN A 119 -9.04 2.72 12.35
N HIS A 120 -9.88 3.39 11.55
CA HIS A 120 -10.83 2.76 10.65
C HIS A 120 -10.73 3.38 9.24
N PRO A 121 -9.61 3.16 8.51
CA PRO A 121 -9.36 3.84 7.25
C PRO A 121 -10.45 3.59 6.21
N TRP A 122 -10.97 2.36 6.12
CA TRP A 122 -12.02 2.03 5.16
C TRP A 122 -13.38 2.67 5.47
N LYS A 123 -13.68 2.98 6.74
CA LYS A 123 -14.88 3.76 7.08
C LYS A 123 -14.76 5.19 6.57
N LEU A 124 -13.59 5.82 6.77
CA LEU A 124 -13.28 7.14 6.24
C LEU A 124 -13.38 7.16 4.71
N VAL A 125 -12.81 6.14 4.04
CA VAL A 125 -12.90 6.03 2.57
C VAL A 125 -14.35 5.95 2.12
N GLN A 126 -15.20 5.17 2.78
CA GLN A 126 -16.61 5.03 2.40
C GLN A 126 -17.45 6.28 2.72
N GLN A 127 -17.20 6.95 3.82
CA GLN A 127 -18.04 8.04 4.33
C GLN A 127 -17.62 9.41 3.80
N ASP A 128 -16.32 9.67 3.71
CA ASP A 128 -15.78 10.99 3.42
C ASP A 128 -15.21 11.10 2.01
N ILE A 129 -14.42 10.11 1.58
CA ILE A 129 -13.79 10.11 0.24
C ILE A 129 -14.80 9.68 -0.83
N LYS A 130 -15.61 8.65 -0.52
CA LYS A 130 -16.75 8.10 -1.28
C LYS A 130 -16.44 7.49 -2.64
N LYS A 131 -15.56 8.09 -3.43
CA LYS A 131 -15.17 7.63 -4.77
C LYS A 131 -13.66 7.51 -4.89
N VAL A 132 -13.17 6.41 -5.42
CA VAL A 132 -11.73 6.12 -5.54
C VAL A 132 -11.43 5.53 -6.91
N SER A 133 -10.49 6.15 -7.63
CA SER A 133 -9.95 5.66 -8.89
C SER A 133 -9.00 4.49 -8.67
N ALA A 134 -8.04 4.64 -7.74
CA ALA A 134 -7.10 3.59 -7.39
C ALA A 134 -6.47 3.79 -6.00
N LEU A 135 -6.07 2.68 -5.39
CA LEU A 135 -5.15 2.67 -4.26
C LEU A 135 -3.71 2.53 -4.77
N LEU A 136 -2.83 3.40 -4.30
CA LEU A 136 -1.43 3.44 -4.72
C LEU A 136 -0.51 2.89 -3.62
N LEU A 137 0.39 1.98 -3.99
CA LEU A 137 1.40 1.39 -3.11
C LEU A 137 2.76 1.35 -3.83
N THR A 138 3.72 2.14 -3.35
CA THR A 138 5.05 2.32 -3.96
C THR A 138 6.17 1.66 -3.15
N SER A 139 5.84 0.72 -2.28
CA SER A 139 6.80 0.07 -1.39
C SER A 139 7.92 -0.65 -2.14
N SER A 140 9.15 -0.58 -1.62
CA SER A 140 10.28 -1.38 -2.14
C SER A 140 10.14 -2.87 -1.81
N PHE A 141 9.57 -3.18 -0.66
CA PHE A 141 9.23 -4.54 -0.25
C PHE A 141 8.07 -4.56 0.75
N GLU A 142 7.31 -5.63 0.72
CA GLU A 142 6.24 -5.94 1.67
C GLU A 142 6.36 -7.39 2.10
N GLY A 143 6.06 -7.70 3.37
CA GLY A 143 5.89 -9.08 3.78
C GLY A 143 4.67 -9.70 3.08
N PHE A 144 3.52 -9.04 3.24
CA PHE A 144 2.32 -9.25 2.45
C PHE A 144 1.47 -7.97 2.48
N PRO A 145 1.13 -7.36 1.33
CA PRO A 145 0.42 -6.08 1.30
C PRO A 145 -1.07 -6.27 1.58
N MET A 146 -1.44 -6.51 2.84
CA MET A 146 -2.84 -6.72 3.26
C MET A 146 -3.78 -5.61 2.83
N THR A 147 -3.27 -4.37 2.69
CA THR A 147 -4.04 -3.21 2.22
C THR A 147 -4.53 -3.35 0.77
N LEU A 148 -3.92 -4.22 -0.05
CA LEU A 148 -4.36 -4.48 -1.42
C LEU A 148 -5.47 -5.53 -1.54
N LEU A 149 -5.71 -6.32 -0.48
CA LEU A 149 -6.81 -7.28 -0.41
C LEU A 149 -8.08 -6.63 0.10
#